data_AF-A0A4V1ISX3-F1
#
_entry.id   AF-A0A4V1ISX3-F1
#
_cell.length_a   1.000
_cell.length_b   1.000
_cell.length_c   1.000
_cell.angle_alpha   90.00
_cell.angle_beta   90.00
_cell.angle_gamma   90.00
#
_symmetry.space_group_name_H-M   'P 1'
#
loop_
_entity.id
_entity.type
_entity.pdbx_description
1 polymer ?
#
loop_
_entity_poly.entity_id
_entity_poly.type
_entity_poly.pdbx_seq_one_letter_code
_entity_poly.pdbx_strand_id
1 'polypeptide(L)'
;MRPASVNHRSQPKGEEFMVCMDATTQQCLHYEYMEHYLPKRKIRMDLETLKGHPDLLLRRDLIDPGIDICSVDVPALFTENFDYQQIRQHFVRGILESDLLGKKIYIDVAESVYANNVSSPQMYNAVSMDILSRWTWPVVPDSN
;
A
#
# COMPACT_ATOMS: atom_id res chain seq x y z
N MET A 1 -5.12 3.86 1.61
CA MET A 1 -4.96 2.67 2.48
C MET A 1 -5.92 2.77 3.66
N ARG A 2 -6.19 1.66 4.37
CA ARG A 2 -7.09 1.64 5.54
C ARG A 2 -6.37 1.02 6.75
N PRO A 3 -6.54 1.55 7.97
CA PRO A 3 -6.01 0.92 9.17
C PRO A 3 -6.71 -0.42 9.47
N ALA A 4 -5.94 -1.45 9.80
CA ALA A 4 -6.42 -2.73 10.29
C ALA A 4 -5.40 -3.38 11.22
N SER A 5 -5.88 -4.19 12.15
CA SER A 5 -5.00 -5.07 12.93
C SER A 5 -4.21 -5.99 12.01
N VAL A 6 -2.95 -6.26 12.32
CA VAL A 6 -2.07 -7.18 11.55
C VAL A 6 -2.71 -8.57 11.40
N ASN A 7 -3.54 -8.98 12.35
CA ASN A 7 -4.26 -10.27 12.33
C ASN A 7 -5.69 -10.15 11.80
N HIS A 8 -6.03 -9.05 11.10
CA HIS A 8 -7.38 -8.83 10.57
C HIS A 8 -7.72 -9.87 9.50
N ARG A 9 -8.96 -10.36 9.51
CA ARG A 9 -9.41 -11.42 8.58
C ARG A 9 -9.24 -11.06 7.11
N SER A 10 -9.40 -9.76 6.81
CA SER A 10 -9.35 -9.21 5.46
C SER A 10 -7.95 -8.69 5.09
N GLN A 11 -6.93 -9.05 5.86
CA GLN A 11 -5.53 -8.81 5.52
C GLN A 11 -5.00 -10.02 4.73
N PRO A 12 -4.47 -9.83 3.50
CA PRO A 12 -4.04 -10.93 2.67
C PRO A 12 -2.83 -11.63 3.29
N LYS A 13 -2.95 -12.94 3.53
CA LYS A 13 -1.85 -13.76 4.04
C LYS A 13 -0.84 -13.99 2.94
N GLY A 14 0.40 -13.55 3.15
CA GLY A 14 1.50 -13.67 2.19
C GLY A 14 1.74 -12.44 1.31
N GLU A 15 0.84 -11.46 1.35
CA GLU A 15 0.99 -10.14 0.69
C GLU A 15 1.10 -9.03 1.74
N GLU A 16 1.81 -9.33 2.83
CA GLU A 16 2.05 -8.33 3.87
C GLU A 16 3.06 -7.32 3.38
N PHE A 17 2.89 -6.07 3.77
CA PHE A 17 3.83 -5.01 3.44
C PHE A 17 4.08 -4.14 4.67
N MET A 18 5.14 -3.37 4.58
CA MET A 18 5.49 -2.35 5.55
C MET A 18 5.81 -1.07 4.81
N VAL A 19 5.36 0.04 5.40
CA VAL A 19 5.58 1.37 4.85
C VAL A 19 6.15 2.30 5.90
N CYS A 20 7.12 3.10 5.47
CA CYS A 20 7.60 4.26 6.21
C CYS A 20 7.11 5.51 5.49
N MET A 21 6.46 6.40 6.22
CA MET A 21 5.91 7.64 5.69
C MET A 21 6.20 8.80 6.65
N ASP A 22 6.24 10.01 6.12
CA ASP A 22 6.28 11.24 6.91
C ASP A 22 4.92 11.48 7.56
N ALA A 23 4.90 11.73 8.87
CA ALA A 23 3.66 11.96 9.63
C ALA A 23 2.89 13.21 9.17
N THR A 24 3.62 14.24 8.72
CA THR A 24 3.05 15.56 8.40
C THR A 24 2.61 15.62 6.95
N THR A 25 3.46 15.16 6.03
CA THR A 25 3.20 15.27 4.59
C THR A 25 2.52 14.04 4.00
N GLN A 26 2.45 12.94 4.76
CA GLN A 26 2.01 11.63 4.29
C GLN A 26 2.80 11.13 3.06
N GLN A 27 4.00 11.66 2.84
CA GLN A 27 4.89 11.21 1.79
C GLN A 27 5.40 9.80 2.13
N CYS A 28 5.28 8.87 1.18
CA CYS A 28 5.88 7.54 1.28
C CYS A 28 7.39 7.66 1.07
N LEU A 29 8.16 7.12 2.00
CA LEU A 29 9.62 7.15 1.99
C LEU A 29 10.22 5.77 1.79
N HIS A 30 9.54 4.73 2.27
CA HIS A 30 9.95 3.34 2.07
C HIS A 30 8.72 2.46 1.92
N TYR A 31 8.74 1.56 0.96
CA TYR A 31 7.67 0.58 0.75
C TYR A 31 8.29 -0.78 0.46
N GLU A 32 7.95 -1.79 1.25
CA GLU A 32 8.51 -3.12 1.10
C GLU A 32 7.50 -4.22 1.39
N TYR A 33 7.40 -5.18 0.47
CA TYR A 33 6.67 -6.43 0.70
C TYR A 33 7.47 -7.38 1.58
N MET A 34 6.78 -8.01 2.52
CA MET A 34 7.30 -9.08 3.34
C MET A 34 7.01 -10.42 2.69
N GLU A 35 8.04 -11.01 2.11
CA GLU A 35 7.98 -12.37 1.60
C GLU A 35 7.78 -13.36 2.75
N HIS A 36 6.75 -14.20 2.64
CA HIS A 36 6.39 -15.15 3.69
C HIS A 36 7.51 -16.19 3.97
N TYR A 37 8.26 -16.58 2.94
CA TYR A 37 9.28 -17.62 3.03
C TYR A 37 10.62 -17.11 3.58
N LEU A 38 10.86 -15.79 3.51
CA LEU A 38 12.10 -15.13 3.94
C LEU A 38 11.76 -13.89 4.78
N PRO A 39 11.41 -14.08 6.07
CA PRO A 39 11.04 -12.97 6.93
C PRO A 39 12.23 -12.03 7.15
N LYS A 40 12.22 -10.90 6.44
CA LYS A 40 13.18 -9.81 6.64
C LYS A 40 12.93 -9.16 7.99
N ARG A 41 13.90 -9.30 8.90
CA ARG A 41 13.84 -8.71 10.26
C ARG A 41 14.36 -7.27 10.33
N LYS A 42 14.91 -6.77 9.24
CA LYS A 42 15.57 -5.46 9.17
C LYS A 42 15.10 -4.73 7.93
N ILE A 43 14.85 -3.44 8.10
CA ILE A 43 14.58 -2.50 7.02
C ILE A 43 15.84 -1.69 6.83
N ARG A 44 16.17 -1.39 5.58
CA ARG A 44 17.27 -0.49 5.23
C ARG A 44 16.67 0.72 4.52
N MET A 45 16.99 1.90 5.03
CA MET A 45 16.59 3.18 4.44
C MET A 45 17.82 4.08 4.40
N ASP A 46 17.88 4.94 3.39
CA ASP A 46 18.98 5.87 3.25
C ASP A 46 18.90 6.99 4.28
N LEU A 47 20.06 7.31 4.86
CA LEU A 47 20.15 8.31 5.93
C LEU A 47 19.77 9.70 5.44
N GLU A 48 20.03 10.01 4.16
CA GLU A 48 19.66 11.29 3.56
C GLU A 48 18.13 11.48 3.52
N THR A 49 17.38 10.43 3.20
CA THR A 49 15.91 10.43 3.27
C THR A 49 15.44 10.69 4.70
N LEU A 50 16.09 10.12 5.71
CA LEU A 50 15.72 10.33 7.11
C LEU A 50 15.99 11.75 7.61
N LYS A 51 17.06 12.40 7.14
CA LYS A 51 17.40 13.78 7.56
C LYS A 51 16.37 14.82 7.11
N GLY A 52 15.69 14.57 6.00
CA GLY A 52 14.68 15.47 5.44
C GLY A 52 13.33 15.43 6.15
N HIS A 53 13.08 14.41 6.98
CA HIS A 53 11.77 14.14 7.57
C HIS A 53 11.89 13.92 9.08
N PRO A 54 11.52 14.92 9.92
CA PRO A 54 11.72 14.84 11.37
C PRO A 54 10.78 13.83 12.04
N ASP A 55 9.56 13.69 11.54
CA ASP A 55 8.52 12.83 12.09
C ASP A 55 8.19 11.70 11.11
N LEU A 56 8.50 10.48 11.52
CA LEU A 56 8.35 9.28 10.70
C LEU A 56 7.35 8.31 11.33
N LEU A 57 6.45 7.78 10.50
CA LEU A 57 5.51 6.73 10.86
C LEU A 57 5.90 5.45 10.13
N LEU A 58 6.28 4.44 10.91
CA LEU A 58 6.46 3.08 10.42
C LEU A 58 5.17 2.30 10.67
N ARG A 59 4.51 1.86 9.60
CA ARG A 59 3.22 1.19 9.67
C ARG A 59 3.22 -0.17 8.99
N ARG A 60 2.63 -1.14 9.69
CA ARG A 60 2.31 -2.50 9.21
C ARG A 60 0.81 -2.82 9.36
N ASP A 61 0.10 -1.95 10.06
CA ASP A 61 -1.32 -2.03 10.36
C ASP A 61 -2.20 -1.44 9.24
N LEU A 62 -1.76 -1.57 7.99
CA LEU A 62 -2.44 -1.02 6.82
C LEU A 62 -2.87 -2.13 5.86
N ILE A 63 -4.06 -1.96 5.29
CA ILE A 63 -4.56 -2.73 4.14
C ILE A 63 -4.39 -1.88 2.90
N ASP A 64 -3.78 -2.48 1.87
CA ASP A 64 -3.67 -1.92 0.53
C ASP A 64 -4.83 -2.41 -0.34
N PRO A 65 -5.79 -1.54 -0.71
CA PRO A 65 -6.90 -1.90 -1.58
C PRO A 65 -6.51 -1.94 -3.06
N GLY A 66 -5.26 -1.63 -3.44
CA GLY A 66 -4.84 -1.60 -4.85
C GLY A 66 -5.46 -0.43 -5.63
N ILE A 67 -5.77 0.68 -4.96
CA ILE A 67 -6.34 1.88 -5.56
C ILE A 67 -5.27 2.98 -5.55
N ASP A 68 -4.85 3.41 -6.73
CA ASP A 68 -3.82 4.42 -6.92
C ASP A 68 -4.36 5.60 -7.71
N ILE A 69 -4.08 6.81 -7.23
CA ILE A 69 -4.37 8.05 -7.95
C ILE A 69 -3.07 8.51 -8.61
N CYS A 70 -2.98 8.31 -9.91
CA CYS A 70 -1.77 8.55 -10.69
C CYS A 70 -1.82 9.92 -11.41
N SER A 71 -0.67 10.57 -11.54
CA SER A 71 -0.51 11.70 -12.45
C SER A 71 -0.42 11.23 -13.91
N VAL A 72 -0.60 12.17 -14.84
CA VAL A 72 -0.48 11.91 -16.29
C VAL A 72 0.91 11.45 -16.73
N ASP A 73 1.93 11.63 -15.88
CA ASP A 73 3.31 11.23 -16.16
C ASP A 73 3.53 9.71 -16.01
N VAL A 74 2.69 9.02 -15.22
CA VAL A 74 2.90 7.61 -14.86
C VAL A 74 2.99 6.69 -16.10
N PRO A 75 2.11 6.79 -17.11
CA PRO A 75 2.24 5.98 -18.32
C PRO A 75 3.56 6.19 -19.09
N ALA A 76 4.09 7.42 -19.12
CA ALA A 76 5.37 7.70 -19.76
C ALA A 76 6.53 7.05 -18.99
N LEU A 77 6.51 7.12 -17.65
CA LEU A 77 7.50 6.46 -16.80
C LEU A 77 7.51 4.93 -16.97
N PHE A 78 6.35 4.29 -17.17
CA PHE A 78 6.27 2.86 -17.50
C PHE A 78 6.79 2.55 -18.92
N THR A 79 6.65 3.48 -19.86
CA THR A 79 7.16 3.32 -21.22
C THR A 79 8.69 3.44 -21.27
N GLU A 80 9.25 4.37 -20.47
CA GLU A 80 10.69 4.58 -20.35
C GLU A 80 11.38 3.43 -19.58
N ASN A 81 10.72 2.89 -18.55
CA ASN A 81 11.24 1.81 -17.71
C ASN A 81 10.48 0.50 -18.00
N PHE A 82 10.86 -0.16 -19.10
CA PHE A 82 10.16 -1.33 -19.64
C PHE A 82 10.16 -2.57 -18.72
N ASP A 83 11.01 -2.60 -17.71
CA ASP A 83 11.11 -3.66 -16.70
C ASP A 83 10.08 -3.52 -15.56
N TYR A 84 9.36 -2.40 -15.51
CA TYR A 84 8.28 -2.18 -14.55
C TYR A 84 7.02 -2.95 -14.95
N GLN A 85 6.82 -4.13 -14.34
CA GLN A 85 5.66 -5.00 -14.56
C GLN A 85 4.62 -4.88 -13.47
N GLN A 86 5.03 -4.64 -12.22
CA GLN A 86 4.13 -4.52 -11.08
C GLN A 86 4.26 -3.15 -10.43
N ILE A 87 3.13 -2.48 -10.22
CA ILE A 87 3.13 -1.11 -9.68
C ILE A 87 3.77 -1.02 -8.30
N ARG A 88 3.51 -1.98 -7.42
CA ARG A 88 4.04 -1.95 -6.04
C ARG A 88 5.47 -2.45 -5.95
N GLN A 89 5.80 -3.56 -6.62
CA GLN A 89 7.12 -4.18 -6.50
C GLN A 89 8.20 -3.47 -7.32
N HIS A 90 7.85 -2.99 -8.52
CA HIS A 90 8.82 -2.42 -9.45
C HIS A 90 8.70 -0.89 -9.50
N PHE A 91 7.51 -0.36 -9.80
CA PHE A 91 7.34 1.08 -9.99
C PHE A 91 7.55 1.88 -8.70
N VAL A 92 6.78 1.60 -7.63
CA VAL A 92 6.91 2.33 -6.35
C VAL A 92 8.33 2.24 -5.82
N ARG A 93 8.92 1.04 -5.82
CA ARG A 93 10.31 0.83 -5.40
C ARG A 93 11.30 1.62 -6.26
N GLY A 94 11.15 1.58 -7.57
CA GLY A 94 11.99 2.30 -8.51
C GLY A 94 11.93 3.82 -8.35
N ILE A 95 10.74 4.37 -8.04
CA ILE A 95 10.59 5.79 -7.72
C ILE A 95 11.26 6.14 -6.38
N LEU A 96 11.10 5.30 -5.36
CA LEU A 96 11.67 5.57 -4.02
C LEU A 96 13.19 5.42 -3.97
N GLU A 97 13.77 4.51 -4.75
CA GLU A 97 15.23 4.28 -4.82
C GLU A 97 15.93 5.22 -5.82
N SER A 98 15.21 5.94 -6.68
CA SER A 98 15.80 6.78 -7.74
C SER A 98 15.77 8.27 -7.40
N ASP A 99 16.93 8.80 -7.02
CA ASP A 99 17.14 10.25 -6.84
C ASP A 99 16.98 11.06 -8.12
N LEU A 100 17.13 10.42 -9.29
CA LEU A 100 17.15 11.10 -10.59
C LEU A 100 15.75 11.46 -11.09
N LEU A 101 14.73 10.65 -10.76
CA LEU A 101 13.37 10.89 -11.23
C LEU A 101 12.71 12.07 -10.49
N GLY A 102 13.11 12.35 -9.25
CA GLY A 102 12.59 13.46 -8.44
C GLY A 102 11.07 13.40 -8.20
N LYS A 103 10.43 12.25 -8.41
CA LYS A 103 8.99 12.05 -8.20
C LYS A 103 8.74 11.61 -6.76
N LYS A 104 7.60 12.03 -6.21
CA LYS A 104 7.18 11.71 -4.84
C LYS A 104 5.88 10.93 -4.87
N ILE A 105 5.77 9.97 -3.97
CA ILE A 105 4.57 9.15 -3.76
C ILE A 105 3.99 9.52 -2.40
N TYR A 106 2.67 9.64 -2.32
CA TYR A 106 1.95 9.97 -1.09
C TYR A 106 0.95 8.87 -0.76
N ILE A 107 0.68 8.66 0.52
CA ILE A 107 -0.25 7.64 1.01
C ILE A 107 -1.33 8.30 1.84
N ASP A 108 -2.54 8.30 1.30
CA ASP A 108 -3.73 8.66 2.07
C ASP A 108 -4.22 7.46 2.88
N VAL A 109 -4.57 7.69 4.14
CA VAL A 109 -5.10 6.66 5.05
C VAL A 109 -6.54 7.02 5.43
N ALA A 110 -7.49 6.28 4.84
CA ALA A 110 -8.91 6.45 5.10
C ALA A 110 -9.33 5.65 6.35
N GLU A 111 -9.73 6.34 7.42
CA GLU A 111 -10.10 5.71 8.69
C GLU A 111 -11.54 5.19 8.72
N SER A 112 -12.47 5.90 8.09
CA SER A 112 -13.92 5.65 8.21
C SER A 112 -14.54 4.88 7.04
N VAL A 113 -13.76 4.57 6.00
CA VAL A 113 -14.26 3.97 4.76
C VAL A 113 -13.81 2.51 4.66
N TYR A 114 -14.66 1.67 4.07
CA TYR A 114 -14.28 0.30 3.71
C TYR A 114 -13.67 0.28 2.31
N ALA A 115 -12.45 -0.26 2.20
CA ALA A 115 -11.78 -0.48 0.93
C ALA A 115 -10.93 -1.76 1.03
N ASN A 116 -11.08 -2.66 0.07
CA ASN A 116 -10.29 -3.89 -0.01
C ASN A 116 -10.24 -4.44 -1.44
N ASN A 117 -9.24 -5.26 -1.74
CA ASN A 117 -9.08 -5.98 -3.00
C ASN A 117 -9.32 -7.49 -2.79
N VAL A 118 -9.90 -8.15 -3.79
CA VAL A 118 -10.02 -9.61 -3.84
C VAL A 118 -8.91 -10.18 -4.72
N SER A 119 -7.74 -10.46 -4.12
CA SER A 119 -6.59 -11.07 -4.81
C SER A 119 -6.54 -12.61 -4.71
N SER A 120 -7.24 -13.20 -3.73
CA SER A 120 -7.17 -14.63 -3.44
C SER A 120 -8.51 -15.21 -2.96
N PRO A 121 -8.71 -16.55 -3.00
CA PRO A 121 -9.92 -17.18 -2.48
C PRO A 121 -10.18 -16.89 -0.99
N GLN A 122 -9.13 -16.71 -0.20
CA GLN A 122 -9.20 -16.34 1.21
C GLN A 122 -9.76 -14.92 1.36
N MET A 123 -9.29 -13.99 0.53
CA MET A 123 -9.81 -12.62 0.48
C MET A 123 -11.25 -12.59 -0.02
N TYR A 124 -11.60 -13.42 -1.01
CA TYR A 124 -12.97 -13.55 -1.48
C TYR A 124 -13.93 -13.92 -0.34
N ASN A 125 -13.57 -14.91 0.48
CA ASN A 125 -14.36 -15.28 1.65
C ASN A 125 -14.46 -14.13 2.67
N ALA A 126 -13.33 -13.48 3.00
CA ALA A 126 -13.31 -12.37 3.95
C ALA A 126 -14.19 -11.19 3.49
N VAL A 127 -14.01 -10.74 2.24
CA VAL A 127 -14.76 -9.61 1.65
C VAL A 127 -16.25 -9.97 1.51
N SER A 128 -16.60 -11.20 1.14
CA SER A 128 -18.00 -11.64 1.09
C SER A 128 -18.68 -11.53 2.46
N MET A 129 -17.98 -11.93 3.52
CA MET A 129 -18.48 -11.77 4.90
C MET A 129 -18.54 -10.30 5.33
N ASP A 130 -17.61 -9.46 4.87
CA ASP A 130 -17.62 -8.02 5.12
C ASP A 130 -18.85 -7.34 4.45
N ILE A 131 -19.18 -7.72 3.21
CA ILE A 131 -20.37 -7.23 2.48
C ILE A 131 -21.66 -7.65 3.18
N LEU A 132 -21.80 -8.93 3.54
CA LEU A 132 -22.96 -9.44 4.27
C LEU A 132 -23.14 -8.77 5.64
N SER A 133 -22.03 -8.40 6.27
CA SER A 133 -22.01 -7.67 7.55
C SER A 133 -22.22 -6.16 7.38
N ARG A 134 -22.56 -5.68 6.17
CA ARG A 134 -22.85 -4.29 5.83
C ARG A 134 -21.69 -3.29 6.00
N TRP A 135 -20.44 -3.77 5.98
CA TRP A 135 -19.28 -2.87 6.02
C TRP A 135 -19.15 -2.01 4.76
N THR A 136 -19.74 -2.44 3.65
CA THR A 136 -19.71 -1.78 2.33
C THR A 136 -20.91 -0.88 2.06
N TRP A 137 -21.69 -0.50 3.07
CA TRP A 137 -22.86 0.38 2.89
C TRP A 137 -22.50 1.64 2.07
N PRO A 138 -23.28 2.02 1.03
CA PRO A 138 -24.60 1.50 0.65
C PRO A 138 -24.59 0.29 -0.30
N VAL A 139 -23.42 -0.22 -0.69
CA VAL A 139 -23.27 -1.36 -1.60
C VAL A 139 -23.47 -2.67 -0.83
N VAL A 140 -24.73 -3.03 -0.62
CA VAL A 140 -25.14 -4.24 0.10
C VAL A 140 -26.30 -4.93 -0.63
N PRO A 141 -26.50 -6.26 -0.43
CA PRO A 141 -27.52 -7.01 -1.17
C PRO A 141 -28.96 -6.53 -0.97
N ASP A 142 -29.27 -5.88 0.16
CA ASP A 142 -30.60 -5.37 0.49
C ASP A 142 -30.90 -3.97 -0.09
N SER A 143 -29.94 -3.36 -0.79
CA SER A 143 -30.10 -2.03 -1.42
C SER A 143 -30.78 -2.07 -2.80
N ASN A 144 -31.45 -3.18 -3.17
CA ASN A 144 -32.13 -3.36 -4.46
C ASN A 144 -33.50 -4.01 -4.25
#